data_AF-U1PFQ6-F1
#
_entry.id   AF-U1PFQ6-F1
#
_cell.length_a   1.000
_cell.length_b   1.000
_cell.length_c   1.000
_cell.angle_alpha   90.00
_cell.angle_beta   90.00
_cell.angle_gamma   90.00
#
_symmetry.space_group_name_H-M   'P 1'
#
loop_
_entity.id
_entity.type
_entity.pdbx_description
1 polymer ?
#
loop_
_entity_poly.entity_id
_entity_poly.type
_entity_poly.pdbx_seq_one_letter_code
_entity_poly.pdbx_strand_id
1 'polypeptide(L)'
;MNRRLLLGCGSAVHDAVEEFLDRSGRLTIVTQHETVFESLNGAEIHHIRAAPDDSTVYPSAADMVLIAGDEAKQNAITAETARAEFPNTHITSHIPSAASDQTRQRINRVSNHVIDAQQALISRFTDILTHPGAGQLHQLFTTLRAIDDTLAIVMHDAPDPDAIASALALAELADKVGIDTDLCYYGSISHQENRALVNLLDIDLIEFETETDVETYGSIALVDHSRPGVNDELDPNTAVDIVVDHHPPRASVEASFVDLRRNVGATSTIFADYLRRINAAPTESVATALLFGIRTDTNDFAREVSTADFERLRGY
;
A
#
# COMPACT_ATOMS: atom_id res chain seq x y z
N MET A 1 29.59 8.96 -8.12
CA MET A 1 28.39 9.83 -8.05
C MET A 1 27.47 9.44 -9.18
N ASN A 2 26.20 9.17 -8.90
CA ASN A 2 25.21 8.87 -9.93
C ASN A 2 24.95 10.12 -10.77
N ARG A 3 25.09 9.99 -12.09
CA ARG A 3 24.81 11.01 -13.10
C ARG A 3 23.46 10.73 -13.71
N ARG A 4 22.49 11.60 -13.44
CA ARG A 4 21.12 11.48 -13.88
C ARG A 4 20.86 12.50 -15.00
N LEU A 5 20.12 12.09 -16.02
CA LEU A 5 19.73 12.94 -17.13
C LEU A 5 18.21 12.95 -17.24
N LEU A 6 17.61 14.13 -17.12
CA LEU A 6 16.20 14.37 -17.35
C LEU A 6 16.02 15.07 -18.70
N LEU A 7 15.27 14.46 -19.61
CA LEU A 7 15.00 14.97 -20.96
C LEU A 7 13.52 15.32 -21.08
N GLY A 8 13.26 16.62 -21.22
CA GLY A 8 11.93 17.21 -21.12
C GLY A 8 11.41 17.22 -19.68
N CYS A 9 10.38 18.03 -19.45
CA CYS A 9 9.59 17.97 -18.24
C CYS A 9 8.18 18.44 -18.57
N GLY A 10 7.24 17.51 -18.47
CA GLY A 10 5.83 17.74 -18.63
C GLY A 10 5.20 18.13 -17.30
N SER A 11 4.12 18.89 -17.39
CA SER A 11 3.33 19.32 -16.22
C SER A 11 2.79 18.15 -15.40
N ALA A 12 2.41 17.04 -16.06
CA ALA A 12 1.79 15.88 -15.41
C ALA A 12 2.75 15.03 -14.55
N VAL A 13 4.07 15.20 -14.74
CA VAL A 13 5.11 14.44 -14.05
C VAL A 13 5.97 15.34 -13.17
N HIS A 14 5.57 16.60 -13.00
CA HIS A 14 6.33 17.61 -12.26
C HIS A 14 6.62 17.19 -10.82
N ASP A 15 5.58 16.90 -10.04
CA ASP A 15 5.69 16.51 -8.63
C ASP A 15 6.46 15.18 -8.46
N ALA A 16 6.25 14.23 -9.38
CA ALA A 16 6.98 12.96 -9.38
C ALA A 16 8.47 13.14 -9.75
N VAL A 17 8.79 14.14 -10.55
CA VAL A 17 10.17 14.52 -10.86
C VAL A 17 10.81 15.21 -9.66
N GLU A 18 10.09 15.96 -8.82
CA GLU A 18 10.65 16.54 -7.58
C GLU A 18 11.23 15.49 -6.64
N GLU A 19 10.52 14.38 -6.42
CA GLU A 19 11.06 13.26 -5.62
C GLU A 19 12.32 12.64 -6.26
N PHE A 20 12.42 12.71 -7.60
CA PHE A 20 13.62 12.30 -8.32
C PHE A 20 14.78 13.28 -8.13
N LEU A 21 14.51 14.57 -7.82
CA LEU A 21 15.52 15.60 -7.53
C LEU A 21 16.17 15.39 -6.16
N ASP A 22 15.39 14.99 -5.15
CA ASP A 22 15.83 14.85 -3.74
C ASP A 22 16.83 13.71 -3.49
N ARG A 23 17.11 12.88 -4.48
CA ARG A 23 18.17 11.87 -4.41
C ARG A 23 19.56 12.50 -4.60
N SER A 24 20.58 11.99 -3.91
CA SER A 24 21.97 12.47 -4.01
C SER A 24 22.60 12.19 -5.39
N GLY A 25 23.38 13.14 -5.92
CA GLY A 25 24.16 12.98 -7.16
C GLY A 25 23.91 14.08 -8.20
N ARG A 26 24.69 14.06 -9.29
CA ARG A 26 24.63 15.08 -10.33
C ARG A 26 23.41 14.88 -11.23
N LEU A 27 22.64 15.94 -11.46
CA LEU A 27 21.49 15.93 -12.34
C LEU A 27 21.69 16.94 -13.47
N THR A 28 21.45 16.50 -14.71
CA THR A 28 21.35 17.38 -15.88
C THR A 28 19.91 17.36 -16.38
N ILE A 29 19.33 18.53 -16.60
CA ILE A 29 17.97 18.71 -17.11
C ILE A 29 18.05 19.40 -18.47
N VAL A 30 17.50 18.77 -19.51
CA VAL A 30 17.43 19.33 -20.87
C VAL A 30 15.97 19.55 -21.24
N THR A 31 15.55 20.80 -21.40
CA THR A 31 14.15 21.15 -21.73
C THR A 31 14.05 22.46 -22.50
N GLN A 32 13.02 22.60 -23.34
CA GLN A 32 12.76 23.84 -24.09
C GLN A 32 11.93 24.86 -23.30
N HIS A 33 11.10 24.35 -22.39
CA HIS A 33 10.17 25.15 -21.61
C HIS A 33 10.84 25.66 -20.34
N GLU A 34 10.47 26.88 -19.95
CA GLU A 34 10.78 27.43 -18.64
C GLU A 34 10.09 26.54 -17.62
N THR A 35 10.87 25.80 -16.85
CA THR A 35 10.36 24.85 -15.85
C THR A 35 10.45 25.49 -14.48
N VAL A 36 9.49 25.18 -13.59
CA VAL A 36 9.50 25.67 -12.20
C VAL A 36 10.83 25.30 -11.49
N PHE A 37 11.51 24.25 -11.97
CA PHE A 37 12.82 23.81 -11.51
C PHE A 37 13.96 24.81 -11.75
N GLU A 38 13.82 25.81 -12.61
CA GLU A 38 14.82 26.88 -12.73
C GLU A 38 14.99 27.66 -11.41
N SER A 39 13.99 27.59 -10.52
CA SER A 39 14.08 28.15 -9.16
C SER A 39 14.83 27.24 -8.16
N LEU A 40 15.00 25.95 -8.47
CA LEU A 40 15.72 24.99 -7.63
C LEU A 40 17.23 25.09 -7.88
N ASN A 41 17.88 25.99 -7.16
CA ASN A 41 19.32 26.17 -7.22
C ASN A 41 20.04 25.20 -6.26
N GLY A 42 20.40 24.02 -6.75
CA GLY A 42 21.28 23.07 -6.07
C GLY A 42 22.66 22.99 -6.73
N ALA A 43 23.74 22.89 -5.94
CA ALA A 43 25.11 22.83 -6.46
C ALA A 43 25.40 21.65 -7.41
N GLU A 44 24.52 20.64 -7.45
CA GLU A 44 24.64 19.44 -8.29
C GLU A 44 23.65 19.37 -9.46
N ILE A 45 22.81 20.40 -9.66
CA ILE A 45 21.79 20.45 -10.72
C ILE A 45 22.25 21.38 -11.86
N HIS A 46 22.22 20.87 -13.09
CA HIS A 46 22.57 21.62 -14.30
C HIS A 46 21.38 21.71 -15.25
N HIS A 47 20.90 22.93 -15.47
CA HIS A 47 19.82 23.20 -16.42
C HIS A 47 20.40 23.60 -17.77
N ILE A 48 19.89 22.97 -18.83
CA ILE A 48 20.21 23.27 -20.22
C ILE A 48 18.92 23.52 -20.98
N ARG A 49 18.79 24.73 -21.50
CA ARG A 49 17.65 25.11 -22.34
C ARG A 49 17.88 24.67 -23.78
N ALA A 50 17.37 23.50 -24.15
CA ALA A 50 17.51 22.92 -25.48
C ALA A 50 16.39 21.91 -25.78
N ALA A 51 16.28 21.48 -27.04
CA ALA A 51 15.38 20.40 -27.41
C ALA A 51 15.77 19.10 -26.67
N PRO A 52 14.81 18.36 -26.07
CA PRO A 52 15.14 17.13 -25.36
C PRO A 52 15.81 16.06 -26.22
N ASP A 53 15.61 16.11 -27.54
CA ASP A 53 16.22 15.23 -28.54
C ASP A 53 17.53 15.77 -29.15
N ASP A 54 18.02 16.91 -28.69
CA ASP A 54 19.32 17.44 -29.09
C ASP A 54 20.44 16.73 -28.30
N SER A 55 21.04 15.69 -28.89
CA SER A 55 22.12 14.96 -28.23
C SER A 55 23.41 15.77 -28.07
N THR A 56 23.58 16.89 -28.76
CA THR A 56 24.81 17.69 -28.68
C THR A 56 25.01 18.34 -27.31
N VAL A 57 23.92 18.48 -26.55
CA VAL A 57 23.94 19.05 -25.19
C VAL A 57 23.97 18.00 -24.09
N TYR A 58 23.95 16.70 -24.45
CA TYR A 58 23.96 15.64 -23.46
C TYR A 58 25.30 15.59 -22.71
N PRO A 59 25.31 15.17 -21.43
CA PRO A 59 26.55 14.91 -20.73
C PRO A 59 27.32 13.76 -21.38
N SER A 60 28.65 13.72 -21.20
CA SER A 60 29.50 12.65 -21.75
C SER A 60 29.16 11.25 -21.25
N ALA A 61 28.39 11.15 -20.15
CA ALA A 61 27.86 9.90 -19.62
C ALA A 61 26.69 10.18 -18.69
N ALA A 62 25.69 9.29 -18.72
CA ALA A 62 24.58 9.22 -17.79
C ALA A 62 24.44 7.78 -17.29
N ASP A 63 24.23 7.63 -15.97
CA ASP A 63 23.99 6.34 -15.33
C ASP A 63 22.49 5.99 -15.37
N MET A 64 21.62 7.00 -15.50
CA MET A 64 20.17 6.86 -15.67
C MET A 64 19.62 8.01 -16.52
N VAL A 65 18.66 7.70 -17.40
CA VAL A 65 17.93 8.68 -18.21
C VAL A 65 16.43 8.58 -17.93
N LEU A 66 15.80 9.71 -17.62
CA LEU A 66 14.36 9.87 -17.50
C LEU A 66 13.86 10.79 -18.62
N ILE A 67 12.87 10.34 -19.38
CA ILE A 67 12.25 11.11 -20.46
C ILE A 67 10.83 11.42 -20.06
N ALA A 68 10.53 12.69 -19.86
CA ALA A 68 9.38 13.11 -19.09
C ALA A 68 8.59 14.25 -19.75
N GLY A 69 8.63 14.42 -21.07
CA GLY A 69 7.88 15.47 -21.77
C GLY A 69 6.37 15.23 -21.86
N ASP A 70 5.60 16.30 -22.15
CA ASP A 70 4.16 16.26 -22.38
C ASP A 70 3.78 15.77 -23.80
N GLU A 71 4.72 15.83 -24.76
CA GLU A 71 4.47 15.44 -26.14
C GLU A 71 4.98 14.02 -26.46
N ALA A 72 4.06 13.08 -26.67
CA ALA A 72 4.40 11.66 -26.88
C ALA A 72 5.32 11.42 -28.09
N LYS A 73 5.12 12.16 -29.20
CA LYS A 73 5.97 12.01 -30.39
C LYS A 73 7.39 12.49 -30.13
N GLN A 74 7.54 13.58 -29.38
CA GLN A 74 8.83 14.11 -28.96
C GLN A 74 9.53 13.12 -28.02
N ASN A 75 8.80 12.54 -27.06
CA ASN A 75 9.36 11.51 -26.16
C ASN A 75 9.86 10.29 -26.93
N ALA A 76 9.17 9.86 -28.00
CA ALA A 76 9.63 8.77 -28.84
C ALA A 76 10.95 9.07 -29.56
N ILE A 77 11.07 10.26 -30.15
CA ILE A 77 12.32 10.71 -30.81
C ILE A 77 13.44 10.81 -29.76
N THR A 78 13.15 11.46 -28.63
CA THR A 78 14.08 11.65 -27.51
C THR A 78 14.59 10.32 -26.97
N ALA A 79 13.73 9.31 -26.85
CA ALA A 79 14.10 7.97 -26.37
C ALA A 79 14.97 7.22 -27.36
N GLU A 80 14.69 7.34 -28.66
CA GLU A 80 15.53 6.78 -29.72
C GLU A 80 16.92 7.44 -29.73
N THR A 81 16.98 8.78 -29.61
CA THR A 81 18.24 9.54 -29.49
C THR A 81 19.01 9.14 -28.24
N ALA A 82 18.37 9.12 -27.07
CA ALA A 82 19.01 8.76 -25.81
C ALA A 82 19.55 7.31 -25.84
N ARG A 83 18.84 6.37 -26.47
CA ARG A 83 19.33 4.99 -26.62
C ARG A 83 20.55 4.91 -27.55
N ALA A 84 20.61 5.74 -28.59
CA ALA A 84 21.76 5.79 -29.49
C ALA A 84 23.02 6.33 -28.79
N GLU A 85 22.87 7.41 -28.00
CA GLU A 85 23.97 8.03 -27.24
C GLU A 85 24.38 7.21 -26.02
N PHE A 86 23.41 6.54 -25.39
CA PHE A 86 23.61 5.75 -24.18
C PHE A 86 23.11 4.30 -24.34
N PRO A 87 23.80 3.45 -25.13
CA PRO A 87 23.32 2.10 -25.46
C PRO A 87 23.03 1.21 -24.25
N ASN A 88 23.85 1.33 -23.20
CA ASN A 88 23.81 0.47 -22.02
C ASN A 88 23.15 1.13 -20.79
N THR A 89 22.64 2.36 -20.92
CA THR A 89 22.07 3.09 -19.79
C THR A 89 20.61 2.69 -19.57
N HIS A 90 20.18 2.71 -18.31
CA HIS A 90 18.77 2.50 -17.97
C HIS A 90 17.94 3.73 -18.38
N ILE A 91 16.98 3.52 -19.27
CA ILE A 91 16.08 4.56 -19.80
C ILE A 91 14.67 4.29 -19.31
N THR A 92 14.10 5.26 -18.61
CA THR A 92 12.68 5.29 -18.23
C THR A 92 11.98 6.37 -19.02
N SER A 93 10.87 6.03 -19.69
CA SER A 93 10.14 6.98 -20.54
C SER A 93 8.68 7.12 -20.12
N HIS A 94 8.22 8.36 -20.03
CA HIS A 94 6.82 8.71 -19.86
C HIS A 94 6.07 8.68 -21.21
N ILE A 95 4.90 8.04 -21.22
CA ILE A 95 3.95 8.07 -22.34
C ILE A 95 2.71 8.85 -21.90
N PRO A 96 2.50 10.07 -22.43
CA PRO A 96 1.28 10.83 -22.20
C PRO A 96 0.01 10.10 -22.67
N SER A 97 -1.12 10.33 -22.00
CA SER A 97 -2.37 9.59 -22.23
C SER A 97 -2.90 9.63 -23.67
N ALA A 98 -2.59 10.69 -24.42
CA ALA A 98 -3.03 10.89 -25.81
C ALA A 98 -2.13 10.20 -26.86
N ALA A 99 -1.14 9.39 -26.44
CA ALA A 99 -0.21 8.74 -27.37
C ALA A 99 -0.91 7.68 -28.25
N SER A 100 -0.59 7.68 -29.55
CA SER A 100 -1.02 6.63 -30.49
C SER A 100 -0.27 5.31 -30.25
N ASP A 101 -0.86 4.18 -30.63
CA ASP A 101 -0.25 2.85 -30.49
C ASP A 101 1.13 2.76 -31.16
N GLN A 102 1.27 3.37 -32.35
CA GLN A 102 2.56 3.42 -33.04
C GLN A 102 3.63 4.15 -32.21
N THR A 103 3.26 5.25 -31.56
CA THR A 103 4.17 6.02 -30.69
C THR A 103 4.54 5.21 -29.44
N ARG A 104 3.56 4.54 -28.83
CA ARG A 104 3.78 3.65 -27.68
C ARG A 104 4.75 2.53 -28.02
N GLN A 105 4.59 1.89 -29.17
CA GLN A 105 5.49 0.83 -29.62
C GLN A 105 6.92 1.33 -29.84
N ARG A 106 7.10 2.54 -30.38
CA ARG A 106 8.43 3.14 -30.54
C ARG A 106 9.12 3.33 -29.20
N ILE A 107 8.45 3.94 -28.23
CA ILE A 107 8.99 4.17 -26.87
C ILE A 107 9.34 2.85 -26.18
N ASN A 108 8.43 1.87 -26.22
CA ASN A 108 8.63 0.55 -25.59
C ASN A 108 9.83 -0.22 -26.15
N ARG A 109 10.19 -0.04 -27.43
CA ARG A 109 11.33 -0.75 -28.04
C ARG A 109 12.69 -0.29 -27.50
N VAL A 110 12.79 0.97 -27.07
CA VAL A 110 14.07 1.60 -26.71
C VAL A 110 14.20 1.89 -25.22
N SER A 111 13.11 1.80 -24.46
CA SER A 111 13.08 2.08 -23.02
C SER A 111 13.19 0.78 -22.21
N ASN A 112 13.90 0.82 -21.08
CA ASN A 112 13.94 -0.31 -20.14
C ASN A 112 12.67 -0.35 -19.29
N HIS A 113 12.11 0.81 -18.99
CA HIS A 113 10.86 0.95 -18.26
C HIS A 113 10.00 2.06 -18.88
N VAL A 114 8.70 1.91 -18.79
CA VAL A 114 7.73 2.84 -19.38
C VAL A 114 6.67 3.18 -18.35
N ILE A 115 6.46 4.48 -18.16
CA ILE A 115 5.39 5.03 -17.33
C ILE A 115 4.29 5.49 -18.29
N ASP A 116 3.29 4.65 -18.49
CA ASP A 116 2.18 4.93 -19.41
C ASP A 116 1.02 5.56 -18.66
N ALA A 117 0.78 6.86 -18.87
CA ALA A 117 -0.22 7.62 -18.14
C ALA A 117 -1.65 7.08 -18.36
N GLN A 118 -1.97 6.61 -19.57
CA GLN A 118 -3.29 6.02 -19.82
C GLN A 118 -3.44 4.70 -19.08
N GLN A 119 -2.43 3.82 -19.12
CA GLN A 119 -2.50 2.55 -18.39
C GLN A 119 -2.49 2.76 -16.89
N ALA A 120 -1.71 3.72 -16.36
CA ALA A 120 -1.70 4.06 -14.94
C ALA A 120 -3.09 4.53 -14.47
N LEU A 121 -3.75 5.39 -15.26
CA LEU A 121 -5.13 5.81 -14.99
C LEU A 121 -6.11 4.65 -15.08
N ILE A 122 -6.04 3.82 -16.13
CA ILE A 122 -6.91 2.64 -16.28
C ILE A 122 -6.71 1.68 -15.11
N SER A 123 -5.47 1.39 -14.72
CA SER A 123 -5.15 0.55 -13.56
C SER A 123 -5.80 1.14 -12.31
N ARG A 124 -5.63 2.44 -12.06
CA ARG A 124 -6.22 3.09 -10.88
C ARG A 124 -7.74 3.06 -10.89
N PHE A 125 -8.38 3.36 -12.02
CA PHE A 125 -9.83 3.26 -12.15
C PHE A 125 -10.32 1.82 -12.00
N THR A 126 -9.61 0.85 -12.57
CA THR A 126 -9.94 -0.57 -12.46
C THR A 126 -9.79 -1.02 -11.00
N ASP A 127 -8.75 -0.61 -10.30
CA ASP A 127 -8.55 -0.89 -8.87
C ASP A 127 -9.68 -0.30 -8.01
N ILE A 128 -10.23 0.85 -8.39
CA ILE A 128 -11.35 1.48 -7.70
C ILE A 128 -12.68 0.77 -8.05
N LEU A 129 -12.90 0.47 -9.33
CA LEU A 129 -14.20 0.04 -9.86
C LEU A 129 -14.42 -1.48 -9.86
N THR A 130 -13.34 -2.28 -9.92
CA THR A 130 -13.43 -3.74 -10.12
C THR A 130 -12.89 -4.56 -8.96
N HIS A 131 -12.18 -3.96 -8.00
CA HIS A 131 -11.74 -4.73 -6.85
C HIS A 131 -12.91 -5.07 -5.93
N PRO A 132 -13.06 -6.35 -5.53
CA PRO A 132 -14.01 -6.77 -4.50
C PRO A 132 -13.91 -5.92 -3.21
N GLY A 133 -12.73 -5.37 -2.93
CA GLY A 133 -12.43 -4.56 -1.75
C GLY A 133 -13.19 -3.23 -1.63
N ALA A 134 -13.68 -2.62 -2.72
CA ALA A 134 -14.46 -1.37 -2.62
C ALA A 134 -15.86 -1.61 -2.04
N GLY A 135 -16.50 -2.72 -2.44
CA GLY A 135 -17.75 -3.19 -1.83
C GLY A 135 -17.55 -3.60 -0.38
N GLN A 136 -16.48 -4.36 -0.10
CA GLN A 136 -16.15 -4.77 1.26
C GLN A 136 -15.91 -3.58 2.20
N LEU A 137 -15.13 -2.58 1.77
CA LEU A 137 -14.92 -1.37 2.58
C LEU A 137 -16.21 -0.60 2.83
N HIS A 138 -17.03 -0.42 1.81
CA HIS A 138 -18.31 0.26 1.98
C HIS A 138 -19.21 -0.49 2.97
N GLN A 139 -19.26 -1.82 2.87
CA GLN A 139 -20.04 -2.65 3.79
C GLN A 139 -19.46 -2.61 5.21
N LEU A 140 -18.14 -2.72 5.39
CA LEU A 140 -17.47 -2.60 6.69
C LEU A 140 -17.83 -1.27 7.36
N PHE A 141 -17.66 -0.15 6.66
CA PHE A 141 -18.02 1.16 7.21
C PHE A 141 -19.53 1.36 7.40
N THR A 142 -20.37 0.61 6.68
CA THR A 142 -21.82 0.63 6.92
C THR A 142 -22.16 -0.14 8.20
N THR A 143 -21.55 -1.30 8.40
CA THR A 143 -21.68 -2.10 9.62
C THR A 143 -21.16 -1.34 10.83
N LEU A 144 -19.95 -0.77 10.76
CA LEU A 144 -19.37 0.02 11.85
C LEU A 144 -20.28 1.20 12.24
N ARG A 145 -20.86 1.93 11.28
CA ARG A 145 -21.78 3.05 11.58
C ARG A 145 -23.13 2.64 12.14
N ALA A 146 -23.47 1.35 12.07
CA ALA A 146 -24.71 0.81 12.63
C ALA A 146 -24.54 0.33 14.08
N ILE A 147 -23.32 0.37 14.62
CA ILE A 147 -23.03 0.03 16.01
C ILE A 147 -23.39 1.24 16.88
N ASP A 148 -24.17 1.00 17.93
CA ASP A 148 -24.65 2.05 18.84
C ASP A 148 -23.83 2.14 20.16
N ASP A 149 -23.02 1.13 20.48
CA ASP A 149 -22.24 0.96 21.72
C ASP A 149 -20.77 0.57 21.43
N THR A 150 -19.96 0.27 22.45
CA THR A 150 -18.58 -0.20 22.28
C THR A 150 -18.52 -1.51 21.49
N LEU A 151 -17.59 -1.59 20.54
CA LEU A 151 -17.28 -2.80 19.77
C LEU A 151 -16.18 -3.60 20.45
N ALA A 152 -16.47 -4.84 20.84
CA ALA A 152 -15.43 -5.80 21.24
C ALA A 152 -14.77 -6.40 19.99
N ILE A 153 -13.47 -6.19 19.82
CA ILE A 153 -12.66 -6.84 18.79
C ILE A 153 -11.96 -8.03 19.44
N VAL A 154 -12.55 -9.21 19.25
CA VAL A 154 -12.07 -10.45 19.86
C VAL A 154 -11.05 -11.11 18.95
N MET A 155 -9.91 -11.45 19.53
CA MET A 155 -8.85 -12.25 18.93
C MET A 155 -8.93 -13.69 19.44
N HIS A 156 -8.23 -14.61 18.76
CA HIS A 156 -8.08 -15.97 19.25
C HIS A 156 -7.27 -16.03 20.56
N ASP A 157 -7.37 -17.15 21.28
CA ASP A 157 -6.63 -17.44 22.51
C ASP A 157 -5.13 -17.24 22.33
N ALA A 158 -4.48 -16.61 23.32
CA ALA A 158 -3.05 -16.30 23.27
C ALA A 158 -2.63 -15.66 21.92
N PRO A 159 -3.18 -14.48 21.60
CA PRO A 159 -3.14 -13.92 20.25
C PRO A 159 -1.72 -13.75 19.74
N ASP A 160 -1.55 -14.05 18.46
CA ASP A 160 -0.28 -13.87 17.76
C ASP A 160 -0.16 -12.45 17.18
N PRO A 161 1.00 -12.09 16.58
CA PRO A 161 1.18 -10.76 15.99
C PRO A 161 0.17 -10.42 14.89
N ASP A 162 -0.37 -11.39 14.14
CA ASP A 162 -1.33 -11.11 13.07
C ASP A 162 -2.71 -10.75 13.64
N ALA A 163 -3.16 -11.50 14.64
CA ALA A 163 -4.39 -11.19 15.37
C ALA A 163 -4.32 -9.82 16.06
N ILE A 164 -3.22 -9.53 16.78
CA ILE A 164 -3.01 -8.24 17.48
C ILE A 164 -3.00 -7.07 16.49
N ALA A 165 -2.27 -7.21 15.38
CA ALA A 165 -2.18 -6.17 14.37
C ALA A 165 -3.50 -5.92 13.66
N SER A 166 -4.24 -6.99 13.35
CA SER A 166 -5.56 -6.93 12.75
C SER A 166 -6.57 -6.23 13.66
N ALA A 167 -6.52 -6.52 14.98
CA ALA A 167 -7.38 -5.90 15.96
C ALA A 167 -7.13 -4.39 16.09
N LEU A 168 -5.85 -3.99 16.18
CA LEU A 168 -5.42 -2.59 16.19
C LEU A 168 -5.86 -1.84 14.92
N ALA A 169 -5.71 -2.46 13.75
CA ALA A 169 -6.09 -1.83 12.50
C ALA A 169 -7.60 -1.67 12.36
N LEU A 170 -8.40 -2.63 12.86
CA LEU A 170 -9.86 -2.49 12.91
C LEU A 170 -10.28 -1.39 13.89
N ALA A 171 -9.64 -1.28 15.05
CA ALA A 171 -9.87 -0.18 15.99
C ALA A 171 -9.60 1.18 15.34
N GLU A 172 -8.50 1.32 14.60
CA GLU A 172 -8.21 2.58 13.89
C GLU A 172 -9.22 2.88 12.76
N LEU A 173 -9.83 1.86 12.16
CA LEU A 173 -10.92 2.04 11.19
C LEU A 173 -12.25 2.44 11.86
N ALA A 174 -12.54 1.87 13.02
CA ALA A 174 -13.72 2.18 13.83
C ALA A 174 -13.68 3.61 14.40
N ASP A 175 -12.52 4.04 14.89
CA ASP A 175 -12.30 5.42 15.39
C ASP A 175 -12.62 6.48 14.33
N LYS A 176 -12.33 6.20 13.04
CA LYS A 176 -12.66 7.11 11.92
C LYS A 176 -14.16 7.34 11.73
N VAL A 177 -15.01 6.49 12.30
CA VAL A 177 -16.47 6.68 12.34
C VAL A 177 -17.01 6.93 13.75
N GLY A 178 -16.12 7.13 14.74
CA GLY A 178 -16.46 7.50 16.11
C GLY A 178 -17.02 6.35 16.95
N ILE A 179 -16.62 5.12 16.66
CA ILE A 179 -16.98 3.93 17.45
C ILE A 179 -15.82 3.58 18.37
N ASP A 180 -16.11 3.52 19.67
CA ASP A 180 -15.15 3.06 20.68
C ASP A 180 -14.96 1.54 20.56
N THR A 181 -13.72 1.08 20.78
CA THR A 181 -13.36 -0.32 20.62
C THR A 181 -12.50 -0.82 21.77
N ASP A 182 -12.76 -2.05 22.17
CA ASP A 182 -11.94 -2.78 23.14
C ASP A 182 -11.29 -3.99 22.47
N LEU A 183 -9.99 -4.17 22.67
CA LEU A 183 -9.21 -5.25 22.07
C LEU A 183 -9.16 -6.43 23.04
N CYS A 184 -9.94 -7.47 22.75
CA CYS A 184 -10.25 -8.52 23.71
C CYS A 184 -9.64 -9.86 23.30
N TYR A 185 -9.23 -10.64 24.28
CA TYR A 185 -8.71 -12.00 24.07
C TYR A 185 -8.96 -12.88 25.29
N TYR A 186 -8.82 -14.19 25.12
CA TYR A 186 -8.87 -15.17 26.20
C TYR A 186 -7.49 -15.81 26.47
N GLY A 187 -7.33 -16.31 27.69
CA GLY A 187 -6.12 -16.97 28.15
C GLY A 187 -4.96 -16.00 28.38
N SER A 188 -3.72 -16.50 28.33
CA SER A 188 -2.52 -15.70 28.63
C SER A 188 -1.57 -15.58 27.43
N ILE A 189 -1.01 -14.39 27.24
CA ILE A 189 0.01 -14.13 26.20
C ILE A 189 1.34 -14.77 26.65
N SER A 190 1.49 -16.06 26.37
CA SER A 190 2.58 -16.89 26.90
C SER A 190 3.88 -16.76 26.09
N HIS A 191 3.81 -16.40 24.82
CA HIS A 191 4.97 -16.19 23.95
C HIS A 191 5.69 -14.87 24.25
N GLN A 192 7.02 -14.93 24.45
CA GLN A 192 7.85 -13.76 24.78
C GLN A 192 7.81 -12.68 23.69
N GLU A 193 7.73 -13.09 22.42
CA GLU A 193 7.70 -12.20 21.27
C GLU A 193 6.40 -11.38 21.24
N ASN A 194 5.25 -12.03 21.42
CA ASN A 194 3.94 -11.36 21.45
C ASN A 194 3.86 -10.39 22.64
N ARG A 195 4.36 -10.79 23.82
CA ARG A 195 4.46 -9.86 24.97
C ARG A 195 5.37 -8.67 24.68
N ALA A 196 6.50 -8.89 23.99
CA ALA A 196 7.40 -7.80 23.64
C ALA A 196 6.72 -6.82 22.69
N LEU A 197 5.96 -7.31 21.70
CA LEU A 197 5.17 -6.48 20.78
C LEU A 197 4.16 -5.61 21.55
N VAL A 198 3.34 -6.23 22.40
CA VAL A 198 2.34 -5.54 23.23
C VAL A 198 2.97 -4.45 24.10
N ASN A 199 4.05 -4.77 24.81
CA ASN A 199 4.73 -3.81 25.70
C ASN A 199 5.47 -2.71 24.94
N LEU A 200 6.07 -3.01 23.78
CA LEU A 200 6.84 -2.02 23.02
C LEU A 200 5.93 -1.00 22.32
N LEU A 201 4.77 -1.47 21.87
CA LEU A 201 3.77 -0.65 21.18
C LEU A 201 2.73 -0.03 22.12
N ASP A 202 2.84 -0.29 23.43
CA ASP A 202 1.94 0.20 24.49
C ASP A 202 0.47 -0.14 24.18
N ILE A 203 0.22 -1.40 23.83
CA ILE A 203 -1.10 -1.88 23.41
C ILE A 203 -1.91 -2.28 24.63
N ASP A 204 -3.06 -1.63 24.83
CA ASP A 204 -4.04 -2.00 25.84
C ASP A 204 -4.88 -3.19 25.34
N LEU A 205 -4.61 -4.37 25.90
CA LEU A 205 -5.38 -5.59 25.66
C LEU A 205 -6.21 -5.96 26.90
N ILE A 206 -7.45 -6.37 26.68
CA ILE A 206 -8.39 -6.78 27.71
C ILE A 206 -8.49 -8.31 27.69
N GLU A 207 -8.04 -8.94 28.77
CA GLU A 207 -8.24 -10.36 28.99
C GLU A 207 -9.68 -10.59 29.47
N PHE A 208 -10.45 -11.35 28.71
CA PHE A 208 -11.75 -11.85 29.17
C PHE A 208 -11.53 -13.02 30.13
N GLU A 209 -12.11 -12.91 31.32
CA GLU A 209 -12.05 -13.96 32.34
C GLU A 209 -13.30 -14.85 32.29
N THR A 210 -14.42 -14.32 31.77
CA THR A 210 -15.72 -14.99 31.74
C THR A 210 -16.51 -14.68 30.46
N GLU A 211 -17.43 -15.58 30.09
CA GLU A 211 -18.39 -15.34 29.00
C GLU A 211 -19.28 -14.10 29.25
N THR A 212 -19.53 -13.76 30.51
CA THR A 212 -20.34 -12.58 30.88
C THR A 212 -19.70 -11.24 30.55
N ASP A 213 -18.37 -11.20 30.34
CA ASP A 213 -17.68 -9.97 29.95
C ASP A 213 -18.12 -9.51 28.54
N VAL A 214 -18.47 -10.48 27.68
CA VAL A 214 -18.90 -10.25 26.30
C VAL A 214 -20.30 -9.62 26.22
N GLU A 215 -21.19 -9.94 27.16
CA GLU A 215 -22.57 -9.43 27.20
C GLU A 215 -22.64 -7.90 27.42
N THR A 216 -21.53 -7.27 27.80
CA THR A 216 -21.44 -5.83 28.04
C THR A 216 -21.28 -5.00 26.77
N TYR A 217 -20.94 -5.65 25.65
CA TYR A 217 -20.68 -4.99 24.36
C TYR A 217 -21.91 -5.02 23.46
N GLY A 218 -22.12 -3.94 22.70
CA GLY A 218 -23.23 -3.86 21.75
C GLY A 218 -22.95 -4.51 20.40
N SER A 219 -21.68 -4.84 20.12
CA SER A 219 -21.27 -5.50 18.89
C SER A 219 -19.96 -6.26 19.08
N ILE A 220 -19.77 -7.33 18.29
CA ILE A 220 -18.60 -8.20 18.36
C ILE A 220 -17.98 -8.36 16.97
N ALA A 221 -16.67 -8.19 16.90
CA ALA A 221 -15.85 -8.49 15.74
C ALA A 221 -14.90 -9.66 16.05
N LEU A 222 -14.73 -10.58 15.11
CA LEU A 222 -13.66 -11.59 15.13
C LEU A 222 -12.62 -11.23 14.07
N VAL A 223 -11.36 -11.23 14.48
CA VAL A 223 -10.20 -11.03 13.59
C VAL A 223 -9.27 -12.22 13.65
N ASP A 224 -8.77 -12.62 12.48
CA ASP A 224 -7.88 -13.77 12.26
C ASP A 224 -8.43 -15.15 12.66
N HIS A 225 -9.72 -15.19 12.99
CA HIS A 225 -10.52 -16.37 13.09
C HIS A 225 -11.97 -16.00 12.77
N SER A 226 -12.79 -16.99 12.48
CA SER A 226 -14.06 -16.76 11.80
C SER A 226 -15.29 -17.32 12.50
N ARG A 227 -15.14 -17.93 13.68
CA ARG A 227 -16.27 -18.53 14.41
C ARG A 227 -16.06 -18.44 15.91
N PRO A 228 -17.08 -18.01 16.68
CA PRO A 228 -17.03 -18.05 18.13
C PRO A 228 -16.94 -19.49 18.63
N GLY A 229 -16.22 -19.68 19.74
CA GLY A 229 -15.89 -20.97 20.34
C GLY A 229 -14.89 -21.80 19.51
N VAL A 230 -14.25 -21.19 18.50
CA VAL A 230 -13.24 -21.85 17.66
C VAL A 230 -11.95 -21.06 17.71
N ASN A 231 -11.00 -21.56 18.51
CA ASN A 231 -9.76 -20.89 18.89
C ASN A 231 -9.98 -19.71 19.85
N ASP A 232 -11.19 -19.52 20.36
CA ASP A 232 -11.52 -18.60 21.45
C ASP A 232 -12.44 -19.34 22.47
N GLU A 233 -12.74 -18.69 23.60
CA GLU A 233 -13.63 -19.22 24.65
C GLU A 233 -15.05 -18.62 24.62
N LEU A 234 -15.51 -18.03 23.51
CA LEU A 234 -16.88 -17.53 23.36
C LEU A 234 -17.90 -18.68 23.28
N ASP A 235 -19.16 -18.42 23.70
CA ASP A 235 -20.27 -19.32 23.40
C ASP A 235 -20.39 -19.46 21.88
N PRO A 236 -20.44 -20.67 21.30
CA PRO A 236 -20.59 -20.86 19.85
C PRO A 236 -21.85 -20.23 19.22
N ASN A 237 -22.83 -19.81 20.03
CA ASN A 237 -24.05 -19.11 19.63
C ASN A 237 -23.94 -17.58 19.80
N THR A 238 -22.79 -17.06 20.23
CA THR A 238 -22.53 -15.62 20.32
C THR A 238 -22.77 -14.96 18.96
N ALA A 239 -23.57 -13.90 18.95
CA ALA A 239 -23.83 -13.14 17.73
C ALA A 239 -22.60 -12.31 17.37
N VAL A 240 -22.12 -12.46 16.13
CA VAL A 240 -20.94 -11.73 15.62
C VAL A 240 -21.38 -10.83 14.48
N ASP A 241 -20.92 -9.58 14.47
CA ASP A 241 -21.27 -8.59 13.46
C ASP A 241 -20.21 -8.45 12.37
N ILE A 242 -18.94 -8.62 12.72
CA ILE A 242 -17.81 -8.39 11.81
C ILE A 242 -16.88 -9.61 11.88
N VAL A 243 -16.55 -10.18 10.73
CA VAL A 243 -15.53 -11.24 10.64
C VAL A 243 -14.54 -10.89 9.54
N VAL A 244 -13.25 -10.86 9.88
CA VAL A 244 -12.15 -10.69 8.91
C VAL A 244 -11.08 -11.73 9.19
N ASP A 245 -10.84 -12.62 8.23
CA ASP A 245 -9.95 -13.77 8.41
C ASP A 245 -9.38 -14.20 7.05
N HIS A 246 -8.13 -14.65 7.01
CA HIS A 246 -7.49 -15.19 5.81
C HIS A 246 -7.55 -16.72 5.72
N HIS A 247 -7.92 -17.41 6.80
CA HIS A 247 -8.01 -18.86 6.87
C HIS A 247 -9.21 -19.42 6.07
N PRO A 248 -9.13 -20.69 5.60
CA PRO A 248 -10.27 -21.33 4.96
C PRO A 248 -11.39 -21.63 5.98
N PRO A 249 -12.62 -21.13 5.79
CA PRO A 249 -13.72 -21.40 6.70
C PRO A 249 -14.03 -22.91 6.75
N ARG A 250 -14.14 -23.44 7.98
CA ARG A 250 -14.48 -24.84 8.25
C ARG A 250 -15.98 -25.11 8.23
N ALA A 251 -16.81 -24.07 8.24
CA ALA A 251 -18.27 -24.09 8.15
C ALA A 251 -18.78 -22.74 7.60
N SER A 252 -20.10 -22.58 7.42
CA SER A 252 -20.69 -21.28 7.12
C SER A 252 -20.43 -20.29 8.27
N VAL A 253 -20.12 -19.05 7.91
CA VAL A 253 -19.91 -17.93 8.83
C VAL A 253 -21.06 -16.95 8.60
N GLU A 254 -21.79 -16.63 9.67
CA GLU A 254 -22.90 -15.68 9.64
C GLU A 254 -22.51 -14.45 10.47
N ALA A 255 -22.44 -13.29 9.81
CA ALA A 255 -22.21 -12.00 10.45
C ALA A 255 -22.74 -10.88 9.53
N SER A 256 -22.95 -9.68 10.08
CA SER A 256 -23.37 -8.48 9.33
C SER A 256 -22.35 -8.07 8.25
N PHE A 257 -21.06 -8.33 8.51
CA PHE A 257 -19.96 -8.18 7.59
C PHE A 257 -19.01 -9.38 7.67
N VAL A 258 -18.67 -9.95 6.52
CA VAL A 258 -17.74 -11.08 6.41
C VAL A 258 -16.78 -10.82 5.26
N ASP A 259 -15.47 -10.77 5.55
CA ASP A 259 -14.43 -10.78 4.52
C ASP A 259 -13.41 -11.89 4.78
N LEU A 260 -13.53 -12.98 4.00
CA LEU A 260 -12.67 -14.15 4.10
C LEU A 260 -11.78 -14.27 2.86
N ARG A 261 -10.48 -13.99 2.98
CA ARG A 261 -9.55 -13.93 1.84
C ARG A 261 -8.46 -15.00 1.92
N ARG A 262 -8.67 -16.10 1.19
CA ARG A 262 -7.71 -17.24 1.14
C ARG A 262 -6.46 -16.99 0.27
N ASN A 263 -6.41 -15.87 -0.43
CA ASN A 263 -5.37 -15.55 -1.41
C ASN A 263 -4.33 -14.56 -0.89
N VAL A 264 -4.31 -14.31 0.42
CA VAL A 264 -3.31 -13.50 1.11
C VAL A 264 -2.70 -14.29 2.26
N GLY A 265 -1.47 -13.94 2.65
CA GLY A 265 -0.71 -14.71 3.63
C GLY A 265 -1.02 -14.39 5.09
N ALA A 266 -1.78 -13.32 5.36
CA ALA A 266 -2.11 -12.85 6.71
C ALA A 266 -3.40 -12.03 6.71
N THR A 267 -4.13 -12.00 7.82
CA THR A 267 -5.26 -11.09 8.05
C THR A 267 -4.79 -9.63 8.10
N SER A 268 -3.57 -9.35 8.59
CA SER A 268 -2.95 -8.02 8.51
C SER A 268 -2.85 -7.48 7.08
N THR A 269 -2.66 -8.34 6.08
CA THR A 269 -2.63 -7.90 4.66
C THR A 269 -3.98 -7.38 4.20
N ILE A 270 -5.08 -7.93 4.74
CA ILE A 270 -6.44 -7.46 4.49
C ILE A 270 -6.63 -6.08 5.10
N PHE A 271 -6.22 -5.88 6.35
CA PHE A 271 -6.35 -4.58 7.03
C PHE A 271 -5.44 -3.50 6.44
N ALA A 272 -4.21 -3.84 6.03
CA ALA A 272 -3.34 -2.95 5.28
C ALA A 272 -3.97 -2.53 3.93
N ASP A 273 -4.77 -3.41 3.29
CA ASP A 273 -5.60 -3.05 2.12
C ASP A 273 -6.58 -1.94 2.46
N TYR A 274 -7.31 -2.11 3.57
CA TYR A 274 -8.37 -1.20 3.99
C TYR A 274 -7.82 0.19 4.25
N LEU A 275 -6.78 0.31 5.08
CA LEU A 275 -6.13 1.57 5.43
C LEU A 275 -5.58 2.30 4.19
N ARG A 276 -4.89 1.56 3.31
CA ARG A 276 -4.36 2.13 2.05
C ARG A 276 -5.47 2.64 1.13
N ARG A 277 -6.59 1.92 1.02
CA ARG A 277 -7.69 2.30 0.13
C ARG A 277 -8.42 3.55 0.57
N ILE A 278 -8.58 3.77 1.87
CA ILE A 278 -9.14 5.01 2.41
C ILE A 278 -8.12 6.15 2.47
N ASN A 279 -6.89 5.91 1.99
CA ASN A 279 -5.78 6.87 2.04
C ASN A 279 -5.51 7.39 3.46
N ALA A 280 -5.70 6.52 4.47
CA ALA A 280 -5.34 6.81 5.84
C ALA A 280 -3.92 6.31 6.09
N ALA A 281 -3.04 7.20 6.51
CA ALA A 281 -1.77 6.81 7.08
C ALA A 281 -2.05 6.22 8.47
N PRO A 282 -1.77 4.92 8.72
CA PRO A 282 -1.93 4.37 10.05
C PRO A 282 -0.95 5.02 11.02
N THR A 283 -1.28 4.93 12.31
CA THR A 283 -0.32 5.30 13.36
C THR A 283 0.94 4.43 13.28
N GLU A 284 2.06 4.93 13.83
CA GLU A 284 3.32 4.18 13.84
C GLU A 284 3.18 2.82 14.52
N SER A 285 2.40 2.74 15.60
CA SER A 285 2.10 1.48 16.30
C SER A 285 1.33 0.50 15.42
N VAL A 286 0.26 0.96 14.74
CA VAL A 286 -0.54 0.12 13.83
C VAL A 286 0.32 -0.33 12.63
N ALA A 287 1.10 0.57 12.03
CA ALA A 287 2.00 0.23 10.92
C ALA A 287 3.04 -0.82 11.33
N THR A 288 3.63 -0.65 12.51
CA THR A 288 4.62 -1.59 13.06
C THR A 288 3.97 -2.95 13.34
N ALA A 289 2.80 -2.97 13.99
CA ALA A 289 2.08 -4.21 14.26
C ALA A 289 1.74 -4.95 12.96
N LEU A 290 1.17 -4.27 11.95
CA LEU A 290 0.85 -4.85 10.65
C LEU A 290 2.07 -5.45 9.95
N LEU A 291 3.22 -4.77 10.00
CA LEU A 291 4.47 -5.32 9.47
C LEU A 291 4.86 -6.64 10.18
N PHE A 292 4.78 -6.69 11.51
CA PHE A 292 5.09 -7.88 12.29
C PHE A 292 4.08 -9.01 12.06
N GLY A 293 2.78 -8.71 11.98
CA GLY A 293 1.72 -9.68 11.67
C GLY A 293 1.95 -10.36 10.32
N ILE A 294 2.08 -9.55 9.25
CA ILE A 294 2.37 -10.07 7.90
C ILE A 294 3.64 -10.92 7.89
N ARG A 295 4.71 -10.46 8.55
CA ARG A 295 5.98 -11.20 8.58
C ARG A 295 5.86 -12.52 9.33
N THR A 296 5.06 -12.59 10.38
CA THR A 296 4.93 -13.77 11.23
C THR A 296 4.20 -14.88 10.48
N ASP A 297 3.03 -14.58 9.92
CA ASP A 297 2.20 -15.60 9.24
C ASP A 297 2.75 -16.05 7.91
N THR A 298 3.44 -15.15 7.21
CA THR A 298 4.16 -15.51 6.00
C THR A 298 5.48 -16.23 6.26
N ASN A 299 5.86 -16.42 7.54
CA ASN A 299 7.15 -16.97 7.98
C ASN A 299 8.33 -16.29 7.28
N ASP A 300 8.43 -14.97 7.43
CA ASP A 300 9.40 -14.11 6.74
C ASP A 300 9.35 -14.26 5.21
N PHE A 301 8.13 -14.28 4.67
CA PHE A 301 7.83 -14.51 3.25
C PHE A 301 8.31 -15.85 2.69
N ALA A 302 8.55 -16.84 3.54
CA ALA A 302 8.94 -18.17 3.11
C ALA A 302 7.74 -19.10 2.82
N ARG A 303 6.52 -18.74 3.25
CA ARG A 303 5.33 -19.60 3.14
C ARG A 303 4.04 -18.80 2.92
N GLU A 304 3.12 -19.37 2.12
CA GLU A 304 1.74 -18.86 1.91
C GLU A 304 1.66 -17.39 1.46
N VAL A 305 2.71 -16.91 0.78
CA VAL A 305 2.85 -15.51 0.33
C VAL A 305 2.15 -15.25 -0.99
N SER A 306 1.51 -14.08 -1.07
CA SER A 306 0.96 -13.48 -2.26
C SER A 306 1.73 -12.20 -2.65
N THR A 307 1.61 -11.77 -3.91
CA THR A 307 2.18 -10.47 -4.35
C THR A 307 1.64 -9.31 -3.51
N ALA A 308 0.40 -9.42 -3.02
CA ALA A 308 -0.20 -8.39 -2.19
C ALA A 308 0.57 -8.19 -0.88
N ASP A 309 1.07 -9.25 -0.24
CA ASP A 309 1.82 -9.15 1.03
C ASP A 309 3.09 -8.29 0.86
N PHE A 310 3.79 -8.42 -0.28
CA PHE A 310 4.95 -7.58 -0.60
C PHE A 310 4.58 -6.14 -0.96
N GLU A 311 3.51 -5.94 -1.73
CA GLU A 311 3.10 -4.61 -2.20
C GLU A 311 2.56 -3.72 -1.07
N ARG A 312 2.03 -4.32 0.01
CA ARG A 312 1.52 -3.57 1.16
C ARG A 312 2.59 -3.06 2.10
N LEU A 313 3.78 -3.66 2.08
CA LEU A 313 4.91 -3.19 2.89
C LEU A 313 5.71 -2.07 2.25
N ARG A 314 5.54 -1.80 0.95
CA ARG A 314 6.31 -0.78 0.21
C ARG A 314 5.87 0.67 0.42
N GLY A 315 4.85 0.91 1.25
CA GLY A 315 4.25 2.24 1.47
C GLY A 315 4.27 2.73 2.92
N TYR A 316 4.95 2.00 3.81
CA TYR A 316 5.21 2.40 5.19
C TYR A 316 6.65 2.88 5.33
#